data_AF-A0A1M3E3V9-F1
#
_entry.id   AF-A0A1M3E3V9-F1
#
_cell.length_a   1.000
_cell.length_b   1.000
_cell.length_c   1.000
_cell.angle_alpha   90.00
_cell.angle_beta   90.00
_cell.angle_gamma   90.00
#
_symmetry.space_group_name_H-M   'P 1'
#
loop_
_entity.id
_entity.type
_entity.pdbx_description
1 polymer ?
#
loop_
_entity_poly.entity_id
_entity_poly.type
_entity_poly.pdbx_seq_one_letter_code
_entity_poly.pdbx_strand_id
1 'polypeptide(L)' 'MLLLGLSTSCKKRTEGVCYCSYFSGDKREFDLRHLDRQQQRDTCAQISDNASHFAGSCKLK' A
#
# COMPACT_ATOMS: atom_id res chain seq x y z
N MET A 1 -20.91 -26.97 -26.65
CA MET A 1 -20.94 -25.68 -25.94
C MET A 1 -19.81 -25.67 -24.94
N LEU A 2 -18.70 -24.98 -25.24
CA LEU A 2 -17.56 -24.82 -24.33
C LEU A 2 -17.71 -23.49 -23.59
N LEU A 3 -18.21 -23.54 -22.36
CA LEU A 3 -18.18 -22.40 -21.43
C LEU A 3 -16.81 -22.39 -20.75
N LEU A 4 -15.82 -21.76 -21.38
CA LEU A 4 -14.56 -21.42 -20.71
C LEU A 4 -14.84 -20.31 -19.70
N GLY A 5 -14.97 -20.70 -18.43
CA GLY A 5 -15.04 -19.78 -17.31
C GLY A 5 -13.73 -18.98 -17.23
N LEU A 6 -13.79 -17.69 -17.59
CA LEU A 6 -12.78 -16.74 -17.19
C LEU A 6 -12.85 -16.59 -15.67
N SER A 7 -12.04 -17.37 -14.95
CA SER A 7 -11.71 -17.08 -13.56
C SER A 7 -10.90 -15.79 -13.52
N THR A 8 -11.61 -14.65 -13.56
CA THR A 8 -11.04 -13.34 -13.31
C THR A 8 -10.55 -13.34 -11.86
N SER A 9 -9.28 -13.71 -11.68
CA SER A 9 -8.56 -13.49 -10.43
C SER A 9 -8.51 -11.97 -10.22
N CYS A 10 -9.54 -11.41 -9.60
CA CYS A 10 -9.55 -10.05 -9.08
C CYS A 10 -8.49 -9.98 -7.97
N LYS A 11 -7.22 -9.81 -8.36
CA LYS A 11 -6.21 -9.30 -7.44
C LYS A 11 -6.73 -7.93 -7.03
N LYS A 12 -7.19 -7.80 -5.77
CA LYS A 12 -7.49 -6.48 -5.19
C LYS A 12 -6.29 -5.60 -5.51
N ARG A 13 -6.49 -4.54 -6.30
CA ARG A 13 -5.44 -3.54 -6.57
C ARG A 13 -5.11 -2.89 -5.24
N THR A 14 -4.13 -3.45 -4.53
CA THR A 14 -3.47 -2.82 -3.38
C THR A 14 -2.45 -1.77 -3.84
N GLU A 15 -2.29 -1.64 -5.16
CA GLU A 15 -1.46 -0.64 -5.81
C GLU A 15 -1.92 0.77 -5.43
N GLY A 16 -1.04 1.54 -4.80
CA GLY A 16 -1.32 2.89 -4.29
C GLY A 16 -1.71 2.96 -2.82
N VAL A 17 -1.53 1.89 -2.04
CA VAL A 17 -1.72 1.91 -0.57
C VAL A 17 -0.36 1.80 0.12
N CYS A 18 -0.08 2.73 1.03
CA CYS A 18 1.13 2.73 1.85
C CYS A 18 0.88 1.97 3.16
N TYR A 19 1.55 0.84 3.32
CA TYR A 19 1.42 -0.03 4.49
C TYR A 19 2.54 0.25 5.49
N CYS A 20 2.21 0.66 6.69
CA CYS A 20 3.17 0.92 7.77
C CYS A 20 3.03 -0.11 8.88
N SER A 21 4.15 -0.69 9.29
CA SER A 21 4.27 -1.54 10.47
C SER A 21 5.19 -0.87 11.49
N TYR A 22 4.71 -0.72 12.72
CA TYR A 22 5.46 -0.11 13.83
C TYR A 22 5.98 -1.18 14.79
N PHE A 23 7.00 -0.85 15.58
CA PHE A 23 7.61 -1.78 16.53
C PHE A 23 6.65 -2.18 17.67
N SER A 24 5.62 -1.36 17.94
CA SER A 24 4.51 -1.69 18.85
C SER A 24 3.66 -2.88 18.37
N GLY A 25 3.83 -3.34 17.12
CA GLY A 25 2.98 -4.33 16.47
C GLY A 25 1.79 -3.70 15.74
N ASP A 26 1.59 -2.39 15.85
CA ASP A 26 0.53 -1.68 15.15
C ASP A 26 0.78 -1.67 13.64
N LYS A 27 -0.29 -1.83 12.88
CA LYS A 27 -0.29 -1.72 11.42
C LYS A 27 -1.22 -0.59 11.01
N ARG A 28 -0.76 0.29 10.14
CA ARG A 28 -1.58 1.35 9.54
C ARG A 28 -1.51 1.25 8.02
N GLU A 29 -2.63 1.54 7.38
CA GLU A 29 -2.76 1.59 5.93
C GLU A 29 -3.19 2.99 5.54
N PHE A 30 -2.43 3.62 4.63
CA PHE A 30 -2.75 4.93 4.09
C PHE A 30 -3.12 4.76 2.62
N ASP A 31 -4.36 5.10 2.29
CA ASP A 31 -4.86 5.03 0.92
C ASP A 31 -4.43 6.26 0.13
N LEU A 32 -3.49 6.07 -0.78
CA LEU A 32 -2.93 7.12 -1.64
C LEU A 32 -3.44 7.00 -3.09
N ARG A 33 -4.45 6.16 -3.36
CA ARG A 33 -4.96 5.91 -4.72
C ARG A 33 -5.57 7.13 -5.39
N HIS A 34 -5.89 8.16 -4.61
CA HIS A 34 -6.36 9.45 -5.09
C HIS A 34 -5.24 10.35 -5.63
N LEU A 35 -3.98 10.01 -5.34
CA LEU A 35 -2.79 10.72 -5.82
C LEU A 35 -2.23 10.05 -7.07
N ASP A 36 -1.49 10.82 -7.87
CA ASP A 36 -0.72 10.24 -8.97
C ASP A 36 0.43 9.35 -8.45
N ARG A 37 0.99 8.51 -9.33
CA ARG A 37 2.02 7.53 -8.96
C ARG A 37 3.28 8.13 -8.33
N GLN A 38 3.70 9.31 -8.76
CA GLN A 38 4.85 10.00 -8.18
C GLN A 38 4.50 10.50 -6.78
N GLN A 39 3.37 11.19 -6.63
CA GLN A 39 2.88 11.66 -5.34
C GLN A 39 2.65 10.50 -4.34
N GLN A 40 2.16 9.34 -4.78
CA GLN A 40 2.04 8.15 -3.93
C GLN A 40 3.38 7.70 -3.34
N ARG A 41 4.45 7.72 -4.15
CA ARG A 41 5.80 7.36 -3.70
C ARG A 41 6.33 8.39 -2.72
N ASP A 42 6.20 9.67 -3.06
CA ASP A 42 6.72 10.77 -2.26
C ASP A 42 6.01 10.86 -0.90
N THR A 43 4.67 10.77 -0.90
CA THR A 43 3.88 10.74 0.33
C THR A 43 4.17 9.50 1.17
N CYS A 44 4.27 8.31 0.56
CA CYS A 44 4.60 7.10 1.31
C CYS A 44 6.04 7.14 1.87
N ALA A 45 6.99 7.75 1.15
CA ALA A 45 8.35 7.96 1.65
C ALA A 45 8.36 8.91 2.86
N GLN A 46 7.61 10.02 2.80
CA GLN A 46 7.46 10.92 3.96
C GLN A 46 6.79 10.24 5.15
N ILE A 47 5.75 9.44 4.92
CA ILE A 47 5.12 8.66 6.00
C ILE A 47 6.12 7.66 6.58
N SER A 48 6.92 7.01 5.73
CA SER A 48 7.98 6.08 6.16
C SER A 48 9.05 6.77 6.99
N ASP A 49 9.48 7.96 6.59
CA ASP A 49 10.49 8.76 7.29
C ASP A 49 9.98 9.14 8.68
N ASN A 50 8.74 9.65 8.76
CA ASN A 50 8.06 9.93 10.02
C ASN A 50 7.88 8.67 10.90
N ALA A 51 7.56 7.53 10.30
CA ALA A 51 7.39 6.26 11.00
C ALA A 51 8.72 5.67 11.47
N SER A 52 9.83 5.95 10.78
CA SER A 52 11.16 5.46 11.13
C SER A 52 11.62 5.96 12.50
N HIS A 53 11.18 7.16 12.90
CA HIS A 53 11.38 7.70 14.24
C HIS A 53 10.73 6.84 15.34
N PHE A 54 9.72 6.05 14.99
CA PHE A 54 9.04 5.10 15.87
C PHE A 54 9.47 3.65 15.60
N ALA A 55 10.62 3.45 14.96
CA ALA A 55 11.14 2.14 14.50
C ALA A 55 10.14 1.38 13.61
N GLY A 56 9.28 2.11 12.90
CA GLY A 56 8.36 1.55 11.91
C GLY A 56 8.98 1.47 10.52
N SER A 57 8.53 0.51 9.72
CA SER A 57 8.81 0.43 8.29
C SER A 57 7.52 0.58 7.51
N CYS A 58 7.54 1.44 6.47
CA CYS A 58 6.42 1.60 5.55
C CYS A 58 6.78 1.11 4.15
N LYS A 59 5.79 0.57 3.43
CA LYS A 59 5.93 0.05 2.07
C LYS A 59 4.73 0.41 1.23
N LEU A 60 4.97 1.14 0.13
CA LEU A 60 3.98 1.33 -0.91
C LEU A 60 3.75 0.01 -1.64
N LYS A 61 2.51 -0.46 -1.68
CA LYS A 61 2.10 -1.59 -2.52
C LYS A 61 1.46 -1.13 -3.82
#